data_AF-A0A2K0WS13-F1
#
_entry.id   AF-A0A2K0WS13-F1
#
_cell.length_a   1.000
_cell.length_b   1.000
_cell.length_c   1.000
_cell.angle_alpha   90.00
_cell.angle_beta   90.00
_cell.angle_gamma   90.00
#
_symmetry.space_group_name_H-M   'P 1'
#
loop_
_entity.id
_entity.type
_entity.pdbx_description
1 polymer ?
#
loop_
_entity_poly.entity_id
_entity_poly.type
_entity_poly.pdbx_seq_one_letter_code
_entity_poly.pdbx_strand_id
1 'polypeptide(L)'
;MWKNYYAIVGKWKGGAKDGAKASISQAQPVTLGSLAGDDSQKPGTTLSISVANGNASIDRAPNNDSARTGAFEVDTKNDFTLQDATENNIFVGVASSPDGNDRVATATFRPEPGNQYQIQPSNVFYVATGSNFQAGQLLDPAKLGRQPMKIDFNVRSAVVTINHTPDGQLVVAK
;
A
#
# COMPACT_ATOMS: atom_id res chain seq x y z
N MET A 1 -0.67 -15.15 -8.53
CA MET A 1 0.29 -14.31 -7.77
C MET A 1 1.06 -13.48 -8.79
N TRP A 2 1.16 -12.16 -8.59
CA TRP A 2 1.91 -11.30 -9.52
C TRP A 2 3.39 -11.67 -9.48
N LYS A 3 4.02 -11.71 -10.65
CA LYS A 3 5.43 -12.12 -10.77
C LYS A 3 6.40 -11.03 -10.31
N ASN A 4 5.97 -9.77 -10.40
CA ASN A 4 6.76 -8.60 -10.04
C ASN A 4 5.93 -7.67 -9.16
N TYR A 5 6.56 -7.09 -8.16
CA TYR A 5 5.99 -6.02 -7.34
C TYR A 5 6.85 -4.77 -7.47
N TYR A 6 6.19 -3.63 -7.39
CA TYR A 6 6.83 -2.33 -7.42
C TYR A 6 6.41 -1.57 -6.17
N ALA A 7 7.39 -1.03 -5.45
CA ALA A 7 7.09 0.04 -4.52
C ALA A 7 6.77 1.29 -5.33
N ILE A 8 5.76 2.03 -4.89
CA ILE A 8 5.36 3.28 -5.53
C ILE A 8 5.36 4.40 -4.51
N VAL A 9 5.70 5.59 -4.98
CA VAL A 9 5.52 6.84 -4.25
C VAL A 9 4.84 7.83 -5.17
N GLY A 10 4.03 8.71 -4.60
CA GLY A 10 3.26 9.64 -5.38
C GLY A 10 2.53 10.66 -4.55
N LYS A 11 1.65 11.41 -5.23
CA LYS A 11 0.81 12.42 -4.63
C LYS A 11 -0.65 12.18 -4.91
N TRP A 12 -1.51 12.47 -3.95
CA TRP A 12 -2.95 12.52 -4.19
C TRP A 12 -3.44 13.97 -4.24
N LYS A 13 -4.48 14.22 -5.02
CA LYS A 13 -5.19 15.50 -5.08
C LYS A 13 -6.70 15.25 -5.07
N GLY A 14 -7.45 16.22 -4.55
CA GLY A 14 -8.90 16.15 -4.45
C GLY A 14 -9.38 15.57 -3.12
N GLY A 15 -10.65 15.22 -3.05
CA GLY A 15 -11.29 14.79 -1.81
C GLY A 15 -12.61 14.10 -2.06
N ALA A 16 -13.32 13.76 -1.00
CA ALA A 16 -14.56 12.97 -1.07
C ALA A 16 -15.64 13.58 -1.98
N LYS A 17 -15.66 14.91 -2.16
CA LYS A 17 -16.64 15.60 -3.02
C LYS A 17 -16.25 15.63 -4.50
N ASP A 18 -14.97 15.85 -4.79
CA ASP A 18 -14.49 16.14 -6.15
C ASP A 18 -13.82 14.92 -6.82
N GLY A 19 -13.71 13.82 -6.07
CA GLY A 19 -12.92 12.65 -6.46
C GLY A 19 -11.45 12.83 -6.10
N ALA A 20 -10.84 11.77 -5.57
CA ALA A 20 -9.40 11.73 -5.34
C ALA A 20 -8.68 11.19 -6.59
N LYS A 21 -7.64 11.89 -7.03
CA LYS A 21 -6.72 11.45 -8.08
C LYS A 21 -5.36 11.19 -7.46
N ALA A 22 -4.88 9.96 -7.61
CA ALA A 22 -3.50 9.60 -7.26
C ALA A 22 -2.63 9.68 -8.50
N SER A 23 -1.46 10.32 -8.38
CA SER A 23 -0.42 10.35 -9.39
C SER A 23 0.81 9.67 -8.81
N ILE A 24 1.28 8.61 -9.47
CA ILE A 24 2.54 7.93 -9.13
C ILE A 24 3.68 8.76 -9.72
N SER A 25 4.62 9.20 -8.88
CA SER A 25 5.81 9.94 -9.33
C SER A 25 6.97 9.00 -9.64
N GLN A 26 7.05 7.88 -8.95
CA GLN A 26 8.09 6.87 -9.15
C GLN A 26 7.57 5.48 -8.79
N ALA A 27 8.04 4.49 -9.54
CA ALA A 27 7.87 3.08 -9.24
C ALA A 27 9.24 2.40 -9.27
N GLN A 28 9.53 1.58 -8.26
CA GLN A 28 10.80 0.85 -8.16
C GLN A 28 10.52 -0.64 -7.96
N PRO A 29 11.13 -1.54 -8.76
CA PRO A 29 10.96 -2.97 -8.57
C PRO A 29 11.50 -3.39 -7.21
N VAL A 30 10.76 -4.25 -6.52
CA VAL A 30 11.14 -4.78 -5.21
C VAL A 30 11.14 -6.30 -5.22
N THR A 31 12.05 -6.87 -4.44
CA THR A 31 12.07 -8.29 -4.11
C THR A 31 11.43 -8.48 -2.74
N LEU A 32 10.48 -9.40 -2.63
CA LEU A 32 9.93 -9.76 -1.33
C LEU A 32 10.91 -10.66 -0.57
N GLY A 33 10.95 -10.53 0.75
CA GLY A 33 11.72 -11.45 1.58
C GLY A 33 11.26 -12.89 1.38
N SER A 34 12.17 -13.83 1.54
CA SER A 34 11.90 -15.27 1.32
C SER A 34 12.67 -16.12 2.33
N LEU A 35 12.30 -17.39 2.41
CA LEU A 35 13.11 -18.41 3.07
C LEU A 35 13.97 -19.12 2.02
N ALA A 36 15.23 -19.34 2.33
CA ALA A 36 16.09 -20.24 1.57
C ALA A 36 15.74 -21.71 1.85
N GLY A 37 16.36 -22.64 1.11
CA GLY A 37 16.09 -24.07 1.28
C GLY A 37 16.52 -24.67 2.62
N ASP A 38 17.29 -23.93 3.41
CA ASP A 38 17.73 -24.25 4.78
C ASP A 38 16.94 -23.48 5.85
N ASP A 39 15.78 -22.93 5.48
CA ASP A 39 14.93 -22.06 6.30
C ASP A 39 15.59 -20.74 6.77
N SER A 40 16.79 -20.41 6.27
CA SER A 40 17.39 -19.11 6.54
C SER A 40 16.63 -17.98 5.83
N GLN A 41 16.49 -16.84 6.51
CA GLN A 41 15.77 -15.69 5.96
C GLN A 41 16.65 -14.94 4.95
N LYS A 42 16.13 -14.77 3.74
CA LYS A 42 16.63 -13.81 2.75
C LYS A 42 15.78 -12.55 2.82
N PRO A 43 16.32 -11.43 3.31
CA PRO A 43 15.54 -10.21 3.45
C PRO A 43 15.08 -9.69 2.08
N GLY A 44 13.90 -9.08 2.07
CA GLY A 44 13.38 -8.37 0.90
C GLY A 44 14.00 -6.98 0.78
N THR A 45 13.69 -6.31 -0.32
CA THR A 45 14.19 -4.95 -0.60
C THR A 45 13.74 -3.97 0.47
N THR A 46 14.68 -3.16 0.98
CA THR A 46 14.40 -1.99 1.81
C THR A 46 14.63 -0.72 0.99
N LEU A 47 13.61 0.14 0.96
CA LEU A 47 13.66 1.44 0.30
C LEU A 47 13.60 2.55 1.34
N SER A 48 14.23 3.68 1.07
CA SER A 48 14.09 4.89 1.85
C SER A 48 13.32 5.95 1.08
N ILE A 49 12.44 6.67 1.77
CA ILE A 49 11.80 7.86 1.19
C ILE A 49 12.74 9.05 1.34
N SER A 50 12.79 9.87 0.31
CA SER A 50 13.41 11.20 0.33
C SER A 50 12.43 12.22 -0.23
N VAL A 51 12.43 13.43 0.31
CA VAL A 51 11.60 14.54 -0.20
C VAL A 51 12.48 15.73 -0.53
N ALA A 52 12.41 16.17 -1.78
CA ALA A 52 13.13 17.35 -2.26
C ALA A 52 12.18 18.25 -3.05
N ASN A 53 12.15 19.54 -2.72
CA ASN A 53 11.25 20.52 -3.35
C ASN A 53 9.78 20.07 -3.36
N GLY A 54 9.35 19.46 -2.24
CA GLY A 54 8.00 18.91 -2.07
C GLY A 54 7.69 17.66 -2.90
N ASN A 55 8.65 17.11 -3.66
CA ASN A 55 8.47 15.88 -4.43
C ASN A 55 9.14 14.72 -3.70
N ALA A 56 8.41 13.62 -3.60
CA ALA A 56 8.88 12.41 -2.97
C ALA A 56 9.48 11.46 -4.00
N SER A 57 10.61 10.86 -3.61
CA SER A 57 11.27 9.76 -4.29
C SER A 57 11.48 8.60 -3.32
N ILE A 58 11.64 7.41 -3.89
CA ILE A 58 12.05 6.21 -3.18
C ILE A 58 13.35 5.73 -3.80
N ASP A 59 14.31 5.41 -2.95
CA ASP A 59 15.60 4.89 -3.37
C ASP A 59 15.95 3.66 -2.56
N ARG A 60 16.75 2.77 -3.12
CA ARG A 60 17.19 1.59 -2.38
C ARG A 60 18.10 2.02 -1.25
N ALA A 61 17.81 1.56 -0.04
CA ALA A 61 18.70 1.79 1.09
C ALA A 61 20.04 1.08 0.82
N PRO A 62 21.19 1.74 0.94
CA PRO A 62 22.48 1.10 0.72
C PRO A 62 22.68 -0.07 1.70
N ASN A 63 22.83 -1.29 1.19
CA ASN A 63 23.23 -2.52 1.89
C ASN A 63 22.42 -2.92 3.15
N ASN A 64 21.16 -2.47 3.28
CA ASN A 64 20.35 -2.64 4.49
C ASN A 64 18.98 -3.29 4.21
N ASP A 65 18.93 -4.28 3.31
CA ASP A 65 17.71 -5.05 3.11
C ASP A 65 17.36 -5.78 4.42
N SER A 66 16.20 -5.44 4.99
CA SER A 66 15.71 -5.87 6.31
C SER A 66 14.28 -6.41 6.26
N ALA A 67 13.65 -6.36 5.08
CA ALA A 67 12.25 -6.72 4.95
C ALA A 67 11.99 -8.19 5.27
N ARG A 68 10.87 -8.44 5.93
CA ARG A 68 10.48 -9.78 6.40
C ARG A 68 10.07 -10.68 5.23
N THR A 69 10.02 -11.98 5.50
CA THR A 69 9.48 -12.97 4.56
C THR A 69 8.10 -12.54 4.05
N GLY A 70 7.93 -12.51 2.73
CA GLY A 70 6.71 -12.08 2.06
C GLY A 70 6.53 -10.57 1.90
N ALA A 71 7.47 -9.75 2.40
CA ALA A 71 7.35 -8.30 2.39
C ALA A 71 8.56 -7.61 1.75
N PHE A 72 8.35 -6.36 1.35
CA PHE A 72 9.42 -5.36 1.18
C PHE A 72 9.25 -4.28 2.26
N GLU A 73 10.25 -3.44 2.45
CA GLU A 73 10.24 -2.40 3.48
C GLU A 73 10.33 -1.00 2.86
N VAL A 74 9.59 -0.06 3.44
CA VAL A 74 9.75 1.37 3.20
C VAL A 74 10.10 2.05 4.53
N ASP A 75 11.31 2.61 4.60
CA ASP A 75 11.84 3.38 5.71
C ASP A 75 11.66 4.88 5.40
N THR A 76 10.89 5.58 6.21
CA THR A 76 10.68 7.01 6.02
C THR A 76 11.85 7.84 6.57
N LYS A 77 12.76 7.24 7.34
CA LYS A 77 13.85 7.94 8.04
C LYS A 77 13.34 9.13 8.87
N ASN A 78 14.26 9.93 9.40
CA ASN A 78 13.97 11.08 10.26
C ASN A 78 13.89 12.42 9.50
N ASP A 79 14.33 12.44 8.24
CA ASP A 79 14.30 13.61 7.36
C ASP A 79 12.96 13.78 6.63
N PHE A 80 12.14 12.72 6.55
CA PHE A 80 10.74 12.83 6.14
C PHE A 80 9.89 13.40 7.28
N THR A 81 9.17 14.49 7.04
CA THR A 81 8.36 15.15 8.07
C THR A 81 6.86 14.92 7.88
N LEU A 82 6.09 15.13 8.95
CA LEU A 82 4.63 15.06 8.86
C LEU A 82 4.09 16.15 7.92
N GLN A 83 4.76 17.30 7.90
CA GLN A 83 4.48 18.40 6.98
C GLN A 83 4.66 17.94 5.54
N ASP A 84 5.74 17.21 5.22
CA ASP A 84 5.92 16.64 3.89
C ASP A 84 4.77 15.71 3.52
N ALA A 85 4.40 14.80 4.44
CA ALA A 85 3.33 13.83 4.22
C ALA A 85 1.97 14.51 3.95
N THR A 86 1.63 15.56 4.72
CA THR A 86 0.31 16.20 4.69
C THR A 86 0.20 17.29 3.64
N GLU A 87 1.13 18.25 3.61
CA GLU A 87 1.05 19.42 2.72
C GLU A 87 1.32 19.03 1.27
N ASN A 88 2.26 18.10 1.04
CA ASN A 88 2.55 17.61 -0.31
C ASN A 88 1.68 16.43 -0.72
N ASN A 89 0.77 15.99 0.17
CA ASN A 89 -0.15 14.88 -0.07
C ASN A 89 0.60 13.62 -0.53
N ILE A 90 1.67 13.25 0.16
CA ILE A 90 2.53 12.12 -0.24
C ILE A 90 1.88 10.81 0.18
N PHE A 91 1.92 9.81 -0.70
CA PHE A 91 1.61 8.43 -0.37
C PHE A 91 2.74 7.49 -0.78
N VAL A 92 2.79 6.33 -0.13
CA VAL A 92 3.55 5.16 -0.59
C VAL A 92 2.63 3.96 -0.73
N GLY A 93 3.09 2.95 -1.46
CA GLY A 93 2.30 1.76 -1.64
C GLY A 93 2.98 0.69 -2.48
N VAL A 94 2.15 -0.25 -2.94
CA VAL A 94 2.55 -1.32 -3.84
C VAL A 94 1.74 -1.24 -5.13
N ALA A 95 2.41 -1.44 -6.26
CA ALA A 95 1.79 -1.66 -7.56
C ALA A 95 2.23 -2.99 -8.17
N SER A 96 1.40 -3.48 -9.09
CA SER A 96 1.69 -4.67 -9.92
C SER A 96 2.37 -4.32 -11.25
N SER A 97 2.50 -3.04 -11.59
CA SER A 97 3.11 -2.52 -12.82
C SER A 97 3.80 -1.19 -12.53
N PRO A 98 4.91 -0.87 -13.22
CA PRO A 98 5.62 0.40 -13.01
C PRO A 98 4.92 1.61 -13.66
N ASP A 99 4.13 1.39 -14.72
CA ASP A 99 3.82 2.48 -15.66
C ASP A 99 2.40 3.05 -15.57
N GLY A 100 1.58 2.62 -14.60
CA GLY A 100 0.25 3.18 -14.33
C GLY A 100 -0.80 3.09 -15.47
N ASN A 101 -0.37 2.81 -16.71
CA ASN A 101 -1.19 2.79 -17.92
C ASN A 101 -2.02 1.52 -18.04
N ASP A 102 -1.50 0.38 -17.56
CA ASP A 102 -2.23 -0.89 -17.55
C ASP A 102 -1.99 -1.62 -16.22
N ARG A 103 -2.85 -1.26 -15.24
CA ARG A 103 -3.10 -1.87 -13.92
C ARG A 103 -2.12 -1.54 -12.79
N VAL A 104 -2.55 -1.59 -11.53
CA VAL A 104 -3.29 -0.58 -10.72
C VAL A 104 -2.45 -0.46 -9.44
N ALA A 105 -2.41 0.71 -8.78
CA ALA A 105 -1.93 0.76 -7.40
C ALA A 105 -2.75 -0.23 -6.56
N THR A 106 -2.11 -1.24 -5.99
CA THR A 106 -2.79 -2.33 -5.28
C THR A 106 -3.24 -1.89 -3.90
N ALA A 107 -2.41 -1.07 -3.24
CA ALA A 107 -2.73 -0.40 -1.99
C ALA A 107 -1.77 0.79 -1.79
N THR A 108 -2.29 1.89 -1.26
CA THR A 108 -1.51 3.09 -0.90
C THR A 108 -1.93 3.62 0.45
N PHE A 109 -1.00 4.20 1.19
CA PHE A 109 -1.27 4.89 2.45
C PHE A 109 -0.38 6.11 2.60
N ARG A 110 -0.76 7.02 3.49
CA ARG A 110 0.10 8.14 3.86
C ARG A 110 1.08 7.66 4.93
N PRO A 111 2.40 7.65 4.65
CA PRO A 111 3.37 7.24 5.66
C PRO A 111 3.52 8.32 6.74
N GLU A 112 3.93 7.90 7.94
CA GLU A 112 4.29 8.76 9.06
C GLU A 112 5.82 8.81 9.21
N PRO A 113 6.39 9.96 9.63
CA PRO A 113 7.83 10.13 9.91
C PRO A 113 8.45 9.10 10.84
N GLY A 114 9.73 8.78 10.65
CA GLY A 114 10.51 7.91 11.53
C GLY A 114 10.05 6.46 11.60
N ASN A 115 9.26 5.97 10.64
CA ASN A 115 8.70 4.62 10.65
C ASN A 115 9.30 3.71 9.57
N GLN A 116 9.28 2.41 9.87
CA GLN A 116 9.60 1.33 8.94
C GLN A 116 8.35 0.51 8.66
N TYR A 117 7.90 0.53 7.41
CA TYR A 117 6.69 -0.17 6.98
C TYR A 117 7.04 -1.47 6.27
N GLN A 118 6.59 -2.60 6.82
CA GLN A 118 6.62 -3.89 6.15
C GLN A 118 5.40 -4.03 5.24
N ILE A 119 5.61 -3.96 3.94
CA ILE A 119 4.54 -4.03 2.95
C ILE A 119 4.51 -5.44 2.37
N GLN A 120 3.47 -6.19 2.73
CA GLN A 120 3.20 -7.54 2.23
C GLN A 120 2.05 -7.50 1.22
N PRO A 121 2.32 -7.69 -0.09
CA PRO A 121 1.28 -7.79 -1.09
C PRO A 121 0.38 -9.00 -0.83
N SER A 122 -0.94 -8.82 -0.98
CA SER A 122 -1.92 -9.88 -0.76
C SER A 122 -3.02 -9.86 -1.81
N ASN A 123 -3.52 -11.04 -2.16
CA ASN A 123 -4.73 -11.23 -2.96
C ASN A 123 -6.01 -11.21 -2.09
N VAL A 124 -5.86 -10.93 -0.80
CA VAL A 124 -6.96 -10.78 0.15
C VAL A 124 -7.17 -9.30 0.42
N PHE A 125 -8.36 -8.81 0.11
CA PHE A 125 -8.77 -7.44 0.32
C PHE A 125 -9.86 -7.38 1.38
N TYR A 126 -9.88 -6.28 2.13
CA TYR A 126 -10.91 -6.02 3.13
C TYR A 126 -11.66 -4.75 2.72
N VAL A 127 -12.98 -4.86 2.61
CA VAL A 127 -13.87 -3.72 2.33
C VAL A 127 -14.59 -3.36 3.62
N ALA A 128 -14.42 -2.13 4.07
CA ALA A 128 -15.00 -1.62 5.29
C ALA A 128 -15.66 -0.26 5.03
N THR A 129 -16.70 0.05 5.79
CA THR A 129 -17.38 1.35 5.79
C THR A 129 -17.45 1.89 7.22
N GLY A 130 -17.19 3.18 7.39
CA GLY A 130 -17.25 3.84 8.69
C GLY A 130 -17.26 5.35 8.55
N SER A 131 -17.90 6.05 9.48
CA SER A 131 -18.02 7.51 9.47
C SER A 131 -16.70 8.24 9.77
N ASN A 132 -15.74 7.53 10.37
CA ASN A 132 -14.51 8.11 10.93
C ASN A 132 -13.24 7.65 10.20
N PHE A 133 -13.37 6.98 9.05
CA PHE A 133 -12.20 6.60 8.25
C PHE A 133 -11.66 7.81 7.50
N GLN A 134 -10.36 8.04 7.61
CA GLN A 134 -9.66 9.04 6.81
C GLN A 134 -8.97 8.37 5.62
N ALA A 135 -8.97 9.06 4.48
CA ALA A 135 -8.22 8.58 3.32
C ALA A 135 -6.73 8.42 3.68
N GLY A 136 -6.16 7.26 3.32
CA GLY A 136 -4.77 6.92 3.63
C GLY A 136 -4.51 6.46 5.06
N GLN A 137 -5.54 6.34 5.91
CA GLN A 137 -5.42 5.79 7.26
C GLN A 137 -5.11 4.29 7.21
N LEU A 138 -4.13 3.87 8.01
CA LEU A 138 -3.87 2.45 8.25
C LEU A 138 -4.98 1.87 9.13
N LEU A 139 -5.60 0.79 8.67
CA LEU A 139 -6.66 0.10 9.39
C LEU A 139 -6.19 -1.31 9.77
N ASP A 140 -6.48 -1.70 11.00
CA ASP A 140 -6.34 -3.08 11.46
C ASP A 140 -7.72 -3.76 11.35
N PRO A 141 -7.93 -4.66 10.38
CA PRO A 141 -9.22 -5.35 10.18
C PRO A 141 -9.76 -6.02 11.44
N ALA A 142 -8.89 -6.50 12.34
CA ALA A 142 -9.28 -7.19 13.56
C ALA A 142 -9.80 -6.24 14.66
N LYS A 143 -9.48 -4.94 14.56
CA LYS A 143 -9.88 -3.91 15.53
C LYS A 143 -11.04 -3.05 15.04
N LEU A 144 -11.57 -3.31 13.85
CA LEU A 144 -12.74 -2.60 13.35
C LEU A 144 -13.97 -3.02 14.14
N GLY A 145 -14.75 -2.03 14.64
CA GLY A 145 -15.97 -2.27 15.41
C GLY A 145 -17.06 -3.04 14.63
N ARG A 146 -16.96 -3.04 13.30
CA ARG A 146 -17.73 -3.91 12.41
C ARG A 146 -16.76 -4.75 11.59
N GLN A 147 -17.03 -6.05 11.51
CA GLN A 147 -16.23 -6.97 10.71
C GLN A 147 -16.23 -6.53 9.23
N PRO A 148 -15.04 -6.26 8.65
CA PRO A 148 -14.95 -5.89 7.24
C PRO A 148 -15.27 -7.10 6.36
N MET A 149 -15.77 -6.84 5.15
CA MET A 149 -15.95 -7.87 4.15
C MET A 149 -14.59 -8.31 3.61
N LYS A 150 -14.23 -9.57 3.83
CA LYS A 150 -13.03 -10.19 3.25
C LYS A 150 -13.33 -10.71 1.83
N ILE A 151 -12.57 -10.22 0.85
CA ILE A 151 -12.57 -10.72 -0.53
C ILE A 151 -11.23 -11.42 -0.77
N ASP A 152 -11.28 -12.73 -1.05
CA ASP A 152 -10.09 -13.53 -1.32
C ASP A 152 -10.03 -13.91 -2.81
N PHE A 153 -9.16 -13.24 -3.56
CA PHE A 153 -8.94 -13.49 -4.98
C PHE A 153 -8.05 -14.71 -5.26
N ASN A 154 -7.58 -15.43 -4.25
CA ASN A 154 -6.96 -16.74 -4.47
C ASN A 154 -8.00 -17.81 -4.83
N VAL A 155 -9.25 -17.60 -4.41
CA VAL A 155 -10.36 -18.55 -4.63
C VAL A 155 -11.52 -17.96 -5.43
N ARG A 156 -11.48 -16.65 -5.75
CA ARG A 156 -12.50 -15.94 -6.52
C ARG A 156 -11.99 -15.52 -7.89
N SER A 157 -12.93 -15.20 -8.79
CA SER A 157 -12.63 -14.62 -10.10
C SER A 157 -12.02 -13.23 -9.97
N ALA A 158 -11.33 -12.75 -11.01
CA ALA A 158 -10.70 -11.42 -11.04
C ALA A 158 -11.70 -10.25 -10.91
N VAL A 159 -13.00 -10.51 -11.08
CA VAL A 159 -14.06 -9.52 -10.92
C VAL A 159 -14.99 -9.96 -9.79
N VAL A 160 -15.20 -9.07 -8.83
CA VAL A 160 -16.13 -9.25 -7.72
C VAL A 160 -16.96 -7.99 -7.60
N THR A 161 -18.28 -8.12 -7.71
CA THR A 161 -19.23 -7.03 -7.48
C THR A 161 -19.72 -7.09 -6.04
N ILE A 162 -19.75 -5.96 -5.36
CA ILE A 162 -20.21 -5.83 -3.97
C ILE A 162 -21.43 -4.93 -3.97
N ASN A 163 -22.54 -5.42 -3.40
CA ASN A 163 -23.76 -4.66 -3.20
C ASN A 163 -23.82 -4.16 -1.76
N HIS A 164 -24.24 -2.90 -1.61
CA HIS A 164 -24.68 -2.36 -0.33
C HIS A 164 -26.18 -2.60 -0.19
N THR A 165 -26.54 -3.38 0.80
CA THR A 165 -27.95 -3.67 1.13
C THR A 165 -28.61 -2.47 1.82
N PRO A 166 -29.95 -2.35 1.81
CA PRO A 166 -30.66 -1.26 2.49
C PRO A 166 -30.38 -1.17 4.00
N ASP A 167 -30.04 -2.28 4.65
CA ASP A 167 -29.63 -2.36 6.06
C ASP A 167 -28.12 -2.09 6.27
N GLY A 168 -27.43 -1.65 5.22
CA GLY A 168 -26.03 -1.24 5.29
C GLY A 168 -25.06 -2.41 5.45
N GLN A 169 -25.43 -3.63 5.05
CA GLN A 169 -24.50 -4.76 4.91
C GLN A 169 -23.86 -4.76 3.52
N LEU A 170 -22.58 -5.12 3.48
CA LEU A 170 -21.90 -5.47 2.24
C LEU A 170 -22.22 -6.93 1.92
N VAL A 171 -22.65 -7.22 0.70
CA VAL A 171 -22.82 -8.60 0.19
C VAL A 171 -22.15 -8.75 -1.17
N VAL A 172 -21.49 -9.89 -1.41
CA VAL A 172 -20.95 -10.20 -2.74
C VAL A 172 -22.12 -10.55 -3.66
N ALA A 173 -22.24 -9.85 -4.79
CA ALA A 173 -23.23 -10.16 -5.81
C ALA A 173 -22.99 -11.57 -6.39
N LYS A 174 -24.08 -12.27 -6.68
CA LYS A 174 -24.03 -13.58 -7.34
C LYS A 174 -23.71 -13.44 -8.83
#